data_AF-A0A4R4Q4Y3-F1
#
_entry.id   AF-A0A4R4Q4Y3-F1
#
_cell.length_a   1.000
_cell.length_b   1.000
_cell.length_c   1.000
_cell.angle_alpha   90.00
_cell.angle_beta   90.00
_cell.angle_gamma   90.00
#
_symmetry.space_group_name_H-M   'P 1'
#
loop_
_entity.id
_entity.type
_entity.pdbx_description
1 polymer ?
#
loop_
_entity_poly.entity_id
_entity_poly.type
_entity_poly.pdbx_seq_one_letter_code
_entity_poly.pdbx_strand_id
1 'polypeptide(L)'
;MTGTSGVPVLGGGRFVFDSPEGLRLFEPGRLQVAPHVAEHLPDAGAYFIGWSTRDLDAERAREVEAAVNGRRCANGWFPLEVLDSIGHRGYWRGPLTYLAQMTADDAAILQDWAGRGLTGENQRRIQATVNHLLHQQGHAAAATWAVAVRPQAGLDAAELGDRLFTAWEQNLDAVRTKDVAKAVRRWNR
;
A
#
# COMPACT_ATOMS: atom_id res chain seq x y z
N MET A 1 35.88 57.80 -30.81
CA MET A 1 35.51 58.02 -29.40
C MET A 1 33.99 57.84 -29.31
N THR A 2 33.57 56.64 -28.85
CA THR A 2 32.83 56.41 -27.59
C THR A 2 31.35 56.75 -27.74
N GLY A 3 30.38 55.82 -27.71
CA GLY A 3 30.32 54.55 -27.00
C GLY A 3 28.99 54.56 -26.24
N THR A 4 27.94 54.00 -26.83
CA THR A 4 26.61 53.88 -26.21
C THR A 4 26.62 52.71 -25.21
N SER A 5 26.43 53.04 -23.93
CA SER A 5 26.27 52.09 -22.83
C SER A 5 25.09 51.15 -23.09
N GLY A 6 25.40 49.88 -23.35
CA GLY A 6 24.46 48.78 -23.27
C GLY A 6 24.29 48.33 -21.82
N VAL A 7 23.04 48.23 -21.37
CA VAL A 7 22.65 47.56 -20.13
C VAL A 7 22.82 46.05 -20.33
N PRO A 8 23.57 45.32 -19.47
CA PRO A 8 23.49 43.88 -19.46
C PRO A 8 22.36 43.44 -18.51
N VAL A 9 21.23 43.01 -19.07
CA VAL A 9 20.30 42.10 -18.39
C VAL A 9 20.88 40.70 -18.56
N LEU A 10 21.67 40.26 -17.59
CA LEU A 10 22.16 38.89 -17.48
C LEU A 10 21.25 38.10 -16.55
N GLY A 11 20.80 36.94 -17.00
CA GLY A 11 20.21 35.94 -16.12
C GLY A 11 18.99 35.22 -16.69
N GLY A 12 19.03 34.82 -17.96
CA GLY A 12 18.17 33.74 -18.45
C GLY A 12 18.55 32.46 -17.71
N GLY A 13 17.91 32.23 -16.57
CA GLY A 13 17.93 30.96 -15.85
C GLY A 13 17.47 29.88 -16.82
N ARG A 14 18.40 28.98 -17.13
CA ARG A 14 18.16 27.81 -17.97
C ARG A 14 17.19 26.91 -17.20
N PHE A 15 15.90 27.05 -17.47
CA PHE A 15 14.90 26.07 -17.06
C PHE A 15 15.28 24.77 -17.73
N VAL A 16 15.88 23.86 -16.96
CA VAL A 16 15.95 22.45 -17.33
C VAL A 16 14.50 22.00 -17.24
N PHE A 17 13.80 22.01 -18.38
CA PHE A 17 12.53 21.32 -18.50
C PHE A 17 12.84 19.84 -18.31
N ASP A 18 12.63 19.37 -17.08
CA ASP A 18 12.51 17.96 -16.79
C ASP A 18 11.47 17.43 -17.77
N SER A 19 11.88 16.52 -18.66
CA SER A 19 11.00 16.05 -19.72
C SER A 19 9.81 15.38 -19.04
N PRO A 20 8.55 15.76 -19.37
CA PRO A 20 7.40 15.17 -18.70
C PRO A 20 7.45 13.66 -18.88
N GLU A 21 7.43 12.95 -17.75
CA GLU A 21 7.52 11.50 -17.70
C GLU A 21 6.54 10.85 -18.69
N GLY A 22 7.05 9.95 -19.54
CA GLY A 22 6.24 9.20 -20.48
C GLY A 22 5.47 8.07 -19.80
N LEU A 23 4.21 8.33 -19.41
CA LEU A 23 3.34 7.32 -18.80
C LEU A 23 2.93 6.25 -19.81
N ARG A 24 3.10 4.97 -19.45
CA ARG A 24 2.65 3.82 -20.24
C ARG A 24 1.36 3.25 -19.67
N LEU A 25 0.27 4.01 -19.78
CA LEU A 25 -1.01 3.62 -19.18
C LEU A 25 -1.60 2.41 -19.92
N PHE A 26 -1.92 1.35 -19.17
CA PHE A 26 -2.66 0.19 -19.65
C PHE A 26 -3.71 -0.24 -18.64
N GLU A 27 -4.77 -0.90 -19.11
CA GLU A 27 -5.78 -1.45 -18.21
C GLU A 27 -5.18 -2.54 -17.34
N PRO A 28 -5.31 -2.44 -16.00
CA PRO A 28 -4.52 -3.27 -15.10
C PRO A 28 -4.89 -4.76 -15.14
N GLY A 29 -6.13 -5.13 -15.48
CA GLY A 29 -6.57 -6.53 -15.52
C GLY A 29 -6.20 -7.30 -14.25
N ARG A 30 -5.96 -8.62 -14.35
CA ARG A 30 -5.27 -9.37 -13.30
C ARG A 30 -3.77 -9.28 -13.51
N LEU A 31 -3.05 -8.76 -12.53
CA LEU A 31 -1.61 -8.55 -12.64
C LEU A 31 -0.84 -9.79 -12.18
N GLN A 32 0.11 -10.20 -13.00
CA GLN A 32 1.18 -11.07 -12.53
C GLN A 32 2.19 -10.20 -11.77
N VAL A 33 2.31 -10.42 -10.47
CA VAL A 33 3.23 -9.66 -9.61
C VAL A 33 4.66 -9.87 -10.10
N ALA A 34 5.41 -8.78 -10.30
CA ALA A 34 6.78 -8.87 -10.73
C ALA A 34 7.66 -9.40 -9.57
N PRO A 35 8.57 -10.37 -9.81
CA PRO A 35 9.38 -10.96 -8.72
C PRO A 35 10.15 -9.93 -7.90
N HIS A 36 10.80 -8.97 -8.55
CA HIS A 36 11.55 -7.89 -7.89
C HIS A 36 10.67 -6.95 -7.05
N VAL A 37 9.36 -6.88 -7.31
CA VAL A 37 8.42 -6.13 -6.47
C VAL A 37 7.96 -6.98 -5.30
N ALA A 38 7.68 -8.27 -5.53
CA ALA A 38 7.27 -9.22 -4.49
C ALA A 38 8.35 -9.44 -3.42
N GLU A 39 9.63 -9.38 -3.78
CA GLU A 39 10.75 -9.52 -2.85
C GLU A 39 10.80 -8.43 -1.78
N HIS A 40 10.30 -7.23 -2.11
CA HIS A 40 10.39 -6.06 -1.24
C HIS A 40 9.07 -5.70 -0.57
N LEU A 41 7.94 -6.18 -1.12
CA LEU A 41 6.64 -5.84 -0.56
C LEU A 41 6.15 -6.90 0.42
N PRO A 42 5.99 -6.52 1.69
CA PRO A 42 5.53 -7.45 2.70
C PRO A 42 4.06 -7.82 2.44
N ASP A 43 3.73 -9.07 2.71
CA ASP A 43 2.37 -9.56 2.68
C ASP A 43 1.66 -9.16 3.97
N ALA A 44 0.71 -8.23 3.89
CA ALA A 44 -0.02 -7.71 5.05
C ALA A 44 -0.74 -8.83 5.84
N GLY A 45 -1.29 -9.83 5.16
CA GLY A 45 -1.93 -10.95 5.82
C GLY A 45 -0.93 -11.83 6.58
N ALA A 46 0.21 -12.15 5.96
CA ALA A 46 1.28 -12.89 6.61
C ALA A 46 1.89 -12.12 7.78
N TYR A 47 2.10 -10.81 7.61
CA TYR A 47 2.57 -9.94 8.67
C TYR A 47 1.59 -9.89 9.84
N PHE A 48 0.29 -9.71 9.58
CA PHE A 48 -0.73 -9.69 10.62
C PHE A 48 -0.82 -11.02 11.38
N ILE A 49 -0.72 -12.17 10.68
CA ILE A 49 -0.66 -13.49 11.31
C ILE A 49 0.55 -13.58 12.22
N GLY A 50 1.75 -13.35 11.68
CA GLY A 50 2.98 -13.39 12.45
C GLY A 50 2.94 -12.43 13.63
N TRP A 51 2.32 -11.25 13.47
CA TRP A 51 2.18 -10.28 14.54
C TRP A 51 1.18 -10.73 15.62
N SER A 52 0.04 -11.27 15.23
CA SER A 52 -1.06 -11.58 16.15
C SER A 52 -0.86 -12.88 16.94
N THR A 53 0.06 -13.75 16.52
CA THR A 53 0.30 -15.06 17.14
C THR A 53 1.55 -15.14 18.02
N ARG A 54 2.45 -14.13 18.02
CA ARG A 54 3.76 -14.15 18.70
C ARG A 54 3.75 -14.64 20.15
N ASP A 55 2.71 -14.25 20.89
CA ASP A 55 2.58 -14.49 22.34
C ASP A 55 1.41 -15.42 22.69
N LEU A 56 0.88 -16.14 21.70
CA LEU A 56 -0.24 -17.07 21.88
C LEU A 56 0.27 -18.50 22.04
N ASP A 57 -0.48 -19.31 22.80
CA ASP A 57 -0.31 -20.75 22.77
C ASP A 57 -0.64 -21.33 21.38
N ALA A 58 -0.10 -22.50 21.07
CA ALA A 58 -0.18 -23.10 19.73
C ALA A 58 -1.62 -23.36 19.27
N GLU A 59 -2.55 -23.61 20.19
CA GLU A 59 -3.96 -23.82 19.86
C GLU A 59 -4.60 -22.49 19.42
N ARG A 60 -4.44 -21.43 20.20
CA ARG A 60 -4.96 -20.10 19.86
C ARG A 60 -4.30 -19.51 18.62
N ALA A 61 -3.00 -19.72 18.44
CA ALA A 61 -2.29 -19.30 17.22
C ALA A 61 -2.92 -19.93 15.97
N ARG A 62 -3.20 -21.25 16.00
CA ARG A 62 -3.87 -21.95 14.89
C ARG A 62 -5.28 -21.45 14.61
N GLU A 63 -6.05 -21.12 15.66
CA GLU A 63 -7.40 -20.54 15.48
C GLU A 63 -7.33 -19.20 14.72
N VAL A 64 -6.38 -18.33 15.09
CA VAL A 64 -6.16 -17.03 14.45
C VAL A 64 -5.70 -17.24 13.00
N GLU A 65 -4.70 -18.09 12.78
CA GLU A 65 -4.18 -18.43 11.44
C GLU A 65 -5.27 -18.95 10.52
N ALA A 66 -6.08 -19.91 10.97
CA ALA A 66 -7.15 -20.49 10.17
C ALA A 66 -8.23 -19.44 9.82
N ALA A 67 -8.58 -18.58 10.78
CA ALA A 67 -9.58 -17.53 10.55
C ALA A 67 -9.09 -16.48 9.53
N VAL A 68 -7.81 -16.11 9.58
CA VAL A 68 -7.21 -15.13 8.67
C VAL A 68 -6.94 -15.78 7.30
N ASN A 69 -6.27 -16.92 7.22
CA ASN A 69 -5.96 -17.59 5.95
C ASN A 69 -7.21 -18.03 5.17
N GLY A 70 -8.28 -18.43 5.84
CA GLY A 70 -9.54 -18.82 5.18
C GLY A 70 -10.21 -17.70 4.39
N ARG A 71 -9.69 -16.46 4.45
CA ARG A 71 -10.28 -15.26 3.87
C ARG A 71 -9.29 -14.41 3.06
N ARG A 72 -8.01 -14.81 3.00
CA ARG A 72 -6.97 -14.17 2.16
C ARG A 72 -7.19 -14.51 0.69
N CYS A 73 -6.90 -13.57 -0.21
CA CYS A 73 -6.77 -13.86 -1.62
C CYS A 73 -5.39 -14.47 -1.93
N ALA A 74 -5.23 -15.03 -3.14
CA ALA A 74 -3.99 -15.67 -3.58
C ALA A 74 -2.76 -14.74 -3.61
N ASN A 75 -2.98 -13.42 -3.64
CA ASN A 75 -1.92 -12.40 -3.63
C ASN A 75 -1.63 -11.86 -2.21
N GLY A 76 -2.01 -12.60 -1.17
CA GLY A 76 -1.67 -12.26 0.22
C GLY A 76 -2.62 -11.28 0.91
N TRP A 77 -3.43 -10.57 0.12
CA TRP A 77 -4.29 -9.47 0.57
C TRP A 77 -5.72 -9.90 0.90
N PHE A 78 -6.43 -9.08 1.68
CA PHE A 78 -7.87 -9.19 1.88
C PHE A 78 -8.56 -8.11 1.05
N PRO A 79 -9.42 -8.44 0.08
CA PRO A 79 -10.13 -7.40 -0.64
C PRO A 79 -10.96 -6.58 0.36
N LEU A 80 -10.63 -5.30 0.55
CA LEU A 80 -11.31 -4.46 1.55
C LEU A 80 -12.80 -4.30 1.24
N GLU A 81 -13.22 -4.45 -0.01
CA GLU A 81 -14.64 -4.52 -0.41
C GLU A 81 -15.36 -5.74 0.20
N VAL A 82 -14.64 -6.85 0.41
CA VAL A 82 -15.14 -8.01 1.15
C VAL A 82 -15.21 -7.70 2.65
N LEU A 83 -14.32 -6.84 3.18
CA LEU A 83 -14.33 -6.42 4.57
C LEU A 83 -15.53 -5.49 4.90
N ASP A 84 -15.93 -4.61 3.98
CA ASP A 84 -17.14 -3.77 4.10
C ASP A 84 -18.43 -4.61 4.15
N SER A 85 -18.51 -5.67 3.33
CA SER A 85 -19.65 -6.61 3.34
C SER A 85 -19.68 -7.56 4.55
N ILE A 86 -18.56 -7.70 5.26
CA ILE A 86 -18.47 -8.42 6.55
C ILE A 86 -19.02 -7.56 7.71
N GLY A 87 -19.61 -6.39 7.39
CA GLY A 87 -20.75 -5.76 8.04
C GLY A 87 -20.81 -5.89 9.55
N HIS A 88 -20.69 -4.76 10.25
CA HIS A 88 -20.96 -4.53 11.68
C HIS A 88 -22.05 -5.45 12.29
N ARG A 89 -21.73 -6.72 12.53
CA ARG A 89 -22.61 -7.69 13.19
C ARG A 89 -22.47 -7.42 14.67
N GLY A 90 -23.16 -6.37 15.10
CA GLY A 90 -23.16 -5.91 16.47
C GLY A 90 -21.91 -5.10 16.85
N TYR A 91 -21.98 -4.55 18.04
CA TYR A 91 -21.02 -3.65 18.70
C TYR A 91 -19.59 -4.21 18.89
N TRP A 92 -19.23 -5.32 18.23
CA TRP A 92 -18.04 -6.11 18.48
C TRP A 92 -17.05 -6.04 17.31
N ARG A 93 -15.84 -5.54 17.62
CA ARG A 93 -14.68 -5.53 16.72
C ARG A 93 -14.24 -6.98 16.47
N GLY A 94 -14.45 -7.48 15.25
CA GLY A 94 -13.91 -8.78 14.82
C GLY A 94 -12.39 -8.71 14.63
N PRO A 95 -11.71 -9.86 14.42
CA PRO A 95 -10.27 -9.88 14.14
C PRO A 95 -9.88 -9.05 12.91
N LEU A 96 -10.77 -8.96 11.94
CA LEU A 96 -10.59 -8.14 10.74
C LEU A 96 -10.63 -6.63 11.02
N THR A 97 -11.19 -6.19 12.16
CA THR A 97 -11.10 -4.78 12.57
C THR A 97 -9.67 -4.40 12.92
N TYR A 98 -8.90 -5.32 13.50
CA TYR A 98 -7.49 -5.07 13.80
C TYR A 98 -6.62 -5.10 12.55
N LEU A 99 -6.98 -5.94 11.57
CA LEU A 99 -6.37 -5.90 10.25
C LEU A 99 -6.66 -4.56 9.55
N ALA A 100 -7.92 -4.11 9.53
CA ALA A 100 -8.28 -2.81 8.97
C ALA A 100 -7.59 -1.63 9.68
N GLN A 101 -7.41 -1.74 11.00
CA GLN A 101 -6.64 -0.76 11.77
C GLN A 101 -5.16 -0.76 11.35
N MET A 102 -4.54 -1.93 11.21
CA MET A 102 -3.14 -2.06 10.76
C MET A 102 -2.94 -1.39 9.40
N THR A 103 -3.87 -1.62 8.46
CA THR A 103 -3.77 -1.17 7.06
C THR A 103 -4.40 0.20 6.80
N ALA A 104 -4.68 1.00 7.83
CA ALA A 104 -5.45 2.24 7.69
C ALA A 104 -4.77 3.27 6.76
N ASP A 105 -3.43 3.30 6.76
CA ASP A 105 -2.64 4.26 5.98
C ASP A 105 -2.17 3.72 4.63
N ASP A 106 -2.40 2.44 4.33
CA ASP A 106 -1.82 1.75 3.16
C ASP A 106 -2.19 2.44 1.84
N ALA A 107 -3.44 2.85 1.71
CA ALA A 107 -3.94 3.57 0.55
C ALA A 107 -3.21 4.90 0.36
N ALA A 108 -3.05 5.67 1.44
CA ALA A 108 -2.39 6.98 1.40
C ALA A 108 -0.90 6.83 1.07
N ILE A 109 -0.20 5.87 1.71
CA ILE A 109 1.21 5.57 1.47
C ILE A 109 1.44 5.17 0.02
N LEU A 110 0.63 4.26 -0.50
CA LEU A 110 0.76 3.75 -1.86
C LEU A 110 0.44 4.83 -2.92
N GLN A 111 -0.59 5.64 -2.70
CA GLN A 111 -0.96 6.74 -3.59
C GLN A 111 0.10 7.85 -3.61
N ASP A 112 0.68 8.18 -2.46
CA ASP A 112 1.78 9.15 -2.37
C ASP A 112 3.02 8.63 -3.11
N TRP A 113 3.45 7.40 -2.80
CA TRP A 113 4.60 6.76 -3.45
C TRP A 113 4.40 6.66 -4.97
N ALA A 114 3.26 6.15 -5.43
CA ALA A 114 2.98 5.96 -6.85
C ALA A 114 2.74 7.29 -7.58
N GLY A 115 2.35 8.36 -6.89
CA GLY A 115 2.09 9.68 -7.45
C GLY A 115 3.31 10.62 -7.44
N ARG A 116 4.42 10.24 -6.80
CA ARG A 116 5.61 11.08 -6.62
C ARG A 116 6.11 11.67 -7.94
N GLY A 117 6.30 12.98 -8.00
CA GLY A 117 6.80 13.67 -9.21
C GLY A 117 5.75 13.91 -10.30
N LEU A 118 4.52 13.40 -10.15
CA LEU A 118 3.40 13.74 -11.02
C LEU A 118 2.60 14.92 -10.45
N THR A 119 1.90 15.62 -11.34
CA THR A 119 0.96 16.67 -10.95
C THR A 119 -0.35 16.56 -11.73
N GLY A 120 -1.39 17.20 -11.21
CA GLY A 120 -2.67 17.36 -11.91
C GLY A 120 -3.36 16.02 -12.23
N GLU A 121 -3.81 15.88 -13.47
CA GLU A 121 -4.64 14.73 -13.89
C GLU A 121 -3.88 13.40 -13.89
N ASN A 122 -2.59 13.43 -14.26
CA ASN A 122 -1.75 12.24 -14.26
C ASN A 122 -1.59 11.66 -12.84
N GLN A 123 -1.35 12.54 -11.86
CA GLN A 123 -1.26 12.14 -10.46
C GLN A 123 -2.57 11.51 -9.98
N ARG A 124 -3.71 12.18 -10.22
CA ARG A 124 -5.04 11.67 -9.84
C ARG A 124 -5.33 10.30 -10.46
N ARG A 125 -5.01 10.11 -11.74
CA ARG A 125 -5.25 8.86 -12.44
C ARG A 125 -4.40 7.72 -11.88
N ILE A 126 -3.11 7.94 -11.68
CA ILE A 126 -2.22 6.93 -11.09
C ILE A 126 -2.70 6.56 -9.67
N GLN A 127 -2.99 7.55 -8.84
CA GLN A 127 -3.48 7.35 -7.46
C GLN A 127 -4.78 6.56 -7.43
N ALA A 128 -5.75 6.90 -8.28
CA ALA A 128 -7.01 6.18 -8.38
C ALA A 128 -6.81 4.72 -8.81
N THR A 129 -5.94 4.46 -9.80
CA THR A 129 -5.70 3.09 -10.28
C THR A 129 -4.95 2.23 -9.26
N VAL A 130 -3.91 2.75 -8.61
CA VAL A 130 -3.22 1.97 -7.56
C VAL A 130 -4.11 1.72 -6.36
N ASN A 131 -4.99 2.66 -6.01
CA ASN A 131 -5.96 2.46 -4.94
C ASN A 131 -6.95 1.34 -5.30
N HIS A 132 -7.48 1.38 -6.52
CA HIS A 132 -8.37 0.33 -7.02
C HIS A 132 -7.69 -1.05 -7.01
N LEU A 133 -6.44 -1.12 -7.50
CA LEU A 133 -5.66 -2.35 -7.49
C LEU A 133 -5.33 -2.84 -6.09
N LEU A 134 -5.02 -1.94 -5.17
CA LEU A 134 -4.82 -2.29 -3.76
C LEU A 134 -6.07 -2.98 -3.23
N HIS A 135 -7.24 -2.37 -3.37
CA HIS A 135 -8.49 -2.94 -2.86
C HIS A 135 -8.87 -4.28 -3.51
N GLN A 136 -8.51 -4.52 -4.77
CA GLN A 136 -8.87 -5.77 -5.47
C GLN A 136 -7.84 -6.88 -5.37
N GLN A 137 -6.55 -6.53 -5.46
CA GLN A 137 -5.46 -7.47 -5.73
C GLN A 137 -4.28 -7.35 -4.76
N GLY A 138 -4.25 -6.32 -3.90
CA GLY A 138 -3.23 -6.13 -2.87
C GLY A 138 -2.05 -5.25 -3.27
N HIS A 139 -1.17 -4.98 -2.31
CA HIS A 139 -0.03 -4.06 -2.46
C HIS A 139 0.90 -4.46 -3.60
N ALA A 140 1.27 -5.74 -3.68
CA ALA A 140 2.25 -6.21 -4.65
C ALA A 140 1.76 -6.06 -6.09
N ALA A 141 0.47 -6.30 -6.34
CA ALA A 141 -0.15 -6.07 -7.65
C ALA A 141 -0.19 -4.57 -7.98
N ALA A 142 -0.64 -3.73 -7.05
CA ALA A 142 -0.74 -2.29 -7.26
C ALA A 142 0.64 -1.64 -7.51
N ALA A 143 1.67 -2.04 -6.76
CA ALA A 143 3.03 -1.58 -6.96
C ALA A 143 3.64 -2.08 -8.26
N THR A 144 3.39 -3.34 -8.64
CA THR A 144 3.83 -3.89 -9.94
C THR A 144 3.29 -3.04 -11.10
N TRP A 145 2.01 -2.67 -11.04
CA TRP A 145 1.43 -1.79 -12.04
C TRP A 145 2.08 -0.42 -12.06
N ALA A 146 2.26 0.21 -10.89
CA ALA A 146 2.88 1.52 -10.80
C ALA A 146 4.29 1.54 -11.40
N VAL A 147 5.13 0.55 -11.09
CA VAL A 147 6.48 0.39 -11.66
C VAL A 147 6.42 0.21 -13.17
N ALA A 148 5.48 -0.60 -13.67
CA ALA A 148 5.33 -0.87 -15.09
C ALA A 148 4.88 0.36 -15.91
N VAL A 149 3.95 1.16 -15.38
CA VAL A 149 3.43 2.35 -16.07
C VAL A 149 4.35 3.57 -15.91
N ARG A 150 5.23 3.56 -14.90
CA ARG A 150 6.18 4.63 -14.56
C ARG A 150 7.64 4.18 -14.52
N PRO A 151 8.20 3.62 -15.61
CA PRO A 151 9.56 3.06 -15.59
C PRO A 151 10.66 4.10 -15.40
N GLN A 152 10.37 5.38 -15.71
CA GLN A 152 11.33 6.49 -15.59
C GLN A 152 11.31 7.15 -14.22
N ALA A 153 10.27 6.92 -13.41
CA ALA A 153 10.12 7.53 -12.09
C ALA A 153 11.08 6.96 -11.04
N GLY A 154 11.73 5.83 -11.31
CA GLY A 154 12.63 5.18 -10.35
C GLY A 154 11.93 4.82 -9.05
N LEU A 155 10.69 4.34 -9.13
CA LEU A 155 9.90 3.96 -7.97
C LEU A 155 10.57 2.80 -7.23
N ASP A 156 11.08 3.06 -6.03
CA ASP A 156 11.76 2.08 -5.20
C ASP A 156 10.73 1.27 -4.40
N ALA A 157 10.66 -0.04 -4.69
CA ALA A 157 9.76 -0.96 -4.00
C ALA A 157 10.22 -1.27 -2.57
N ALA A 158 11.53 -1.20 -2.28
CA ALA A 158 12.06 -1.37 -0.93
C ALA A 158 11.63 -0.21 -0.03
N GLU A 159 11.74 1.03 -0.53
CA GLU A 159 11.24 2.21 0.18
C GLU A 159 9.74 2.10 0.51
N LEU A 160 8.92 1.61 -0.43
CA LEU A 160 7.50 1.37 -0.19
C LEU A 160 7.29 0.32 0.90
N GLY A 161 8.04 -0.79 0.84
CA GLY A 161 7.98 -1.86 1.84
C GLY A 161 8.28 -1.34 3.25
N ASP A 162 9.36 -0.58 3.42
CA ASP A 162 9.75 0.00 4.71
C ASP A 162 8.69 0.95 5.28
N ARG A 163 8.10 1.79 4.41
CA ARG A 163 7.02 2.72 4.80
C ARG A 163 5.77 1.97 5.27
N LEU A 164 5.37 0.92 4.55
CA LEU A 164 4.23 0.09 4.94
C LEU A 164 4.49 -0.61 6.28
N PHE A 165 5.65 -1.23 6.44
CA PHE A 165 6.01 -1.93 7.67
C PHE A 165 6.00 -1.00 8.89
N THR A 166 6.61 0.18 8.74
CA THR A 166 6.64 1.22 9.79
C THR A 166 5.22 1.66 10.18
N ALA A 167 4.35 1.89 9.19
CA ALA A 167 2.97 2.27 9.45
C ALA A 167 2.19 1.16 10.15
N TRP A 168 2.38 -0.09 9.76
CA TRP A 168 1.73 -1.22 10.42
C TRP A 168 2.16 -1.40 11.86
N GLU A 169 3.45 -1.24 12.18
CA GLU A 169 3.94 -1.26 13.56
C GLU A 169 3.30 -0.15 14.39
N GLN A 170 3.26 1.08 13.87
CA GLN A 170 2.64 2.22 14.55
C GLN A 170 1.15 2.01 14.80
N ASN A 171 0.42 1.52 13.78
CA ASN A 171 -1.02 1.28 13.86
C ASN A 171 -1.40 0.16 14.84
N LEU A 172 -0.47 -0.77 15.08
CA LEU A 172 -0.63 -1.88 16.00
C LEU A 172 -0.10 -1.62 17.42
N ASP A 173 0.61 -0.51 17.67
CA ASP A 173 1.25 -0.21 18.96
C ASP A 173 0.25 -0.21 20.13
N ALA A 174 -0.97 0.26 19.89
CA ALA A 174 -2.05 0.26 20.88
C ALA A 174 -2.82 -1.08 20.99
N VAL A 175 -2.52 -2.06 20.14
CA VAL A 175 -3.27 -3.33 20.03
C VAL A 175 -2.51 -4.45 20.74
N ARG A 176 -3.23 -5.26 21.52
CA ARG A 176 -2.65 -6.44 22.16
C ARG A 176 -3.07 -7.70 21.39
N THR A 177 -2.14 -8.62 21.17
CA THR A 177 -2.36 -9.93 20.52
C THR A 177 -3.51 -10.72 21.15
N LYS A 178 -3.65 -10.68 22.48
CA LYS A 178 -4.78 -11.31 23.22
C LYS A 178 -6.16 -10.76 22.84
N ASP A 179 -6.26 -9.48 22.45
CA ASP A 179 -7.53 -8.86 22.07
C ASP A 179 -7.97 -9.39 20.69
N VAL A 180 -7.01 -9.65 19.80
CA VAL A 180 -7.25 -10.33 18.51
C VAL A 180 -7.73 -11.76 18.73
N ALA A 181 -7.03 -12.55 19.55
CA ALA A 181 -7.44 -13.93 19.85
C ALA A 181 -8.86 -13.98 20.45
N LYS A 182 -9.17 -13.04 21.37
CA LYS A 182 -10.51 -12.90 21.94
C LYS A 182 -11.56 -12.55 20.89
N ALA A 183 -11.23 -11.69 19.93
CA ALA A 183 -12.11 -11.33 18.83
C ALA A 183 -12.35 -12.52 17.89
N VAL A 184 -11.31 -13.26 17.50
CA VAL A 184 -11.45 -14.50 16.71
C VAL A 184 -12.38 -15.48 17.40
N ARG A 185 -12.13 -15.78 18.69
CA ARG A 185 -12.94 -16.73 19.45
C ARG A 185 -14.40 -16.32 19.56
N ARG A 186 -14.67 -15.04 19.77
CA ARG A 186 -16.04 -14.51 19.83
C ARG A 186 -16.73 -14.57 18.49
N TRP A 187 -16.00 -14.41 17.40
CA TRP A 187 -16.54 -14.44 16.06
C TRP A 187 -16.83 -15.88 15.58
N ASN A 188 -16.07 -16.86 16.07
CA ASN A 188 -16.27 -18.28 15.78
C ASN A 188 -17.38 -18.94 16.64
N ARG A 189 -17.97 -18.22 17.60
CA ARG A 189 -19.09 -18.67 18.43
C ARG A 189 -20.40 -18.16 17.85
#